data_AF-A0AAD9GCB9-F1
#
_entry.id   AF-A0AAD9GCB9-F1
#
_cell.length_a   1.000
_cell.length_b   1.000
_cell.length_c   1.000
_cell.angle_alpha   90.00
_cell.angle_beta   90.00
_cell.angle_gamma   90.00
#
_symmetry.space_group_name_H-M   'P 1'
#
loop_
_entity.id
_entity.type
_entity.pdbx_description
1 polymer ?
#
loop_
_entity_poly.entity_id
_entity_poly.type
_entity_poly.pdbx_seq_one_letter_code
_entity_poly.pdbx_strand_id
1 'polypeptide(L)' 'MLGKDPLPVMKSIGCGSFHSLFALSANGYLYTCGLNNYGQLGIGNTENCTELLLVEDLSELQERRIRGRRDPSLGRPYQ' A
#
# COMPACT_ATOMS: atom_id res chain seq x y z
N MET A 1 29.56 -11.54 6.85
CA MET A 1 28.21 -12.14 6.99
C MET A 1 27.25 -11.13 6.39
N LEU A 2 26.73 -11.35 5.19
CA LEU A 2 25.82 -10.40 4.53
C LEU A 2 24.55 -10.30 5.38
N GLY A 3 24.32 -9.13 5.98
CA GLY A 3 23.17 -8.87 6.82
C GLY A 3 21.89 -9.14 6.03
N LYS A 4 21.18 -10.20 6.38
CA LYS A 4 19.81 -10.37 5.94
C LYS A 4 18.95 -9.55 6.87
N ASP A 5 18.78 -8.28 6.55
CA ASP A 5 17.63 -7.55 7.08
C ASP A 5 16.40 -8.44 6.84
N PRO A 6 15.56 -8.68 7.86
CA PRO A 6 14.41 -9.56 7.70
C PRO A 6 13.55 -9.05 6.55
N LEU A 7 13.23 -9.93 5.61
CA LEU A 7 12.35 -9.59 4.50
C LEU A 7 11.05 -8.98 5.06
N PRO A 8 10.53 -7.91 4.45
CA PRO A 8 9.37 -7.22 4.97
C PRO A 8 8.19 -8.19 5.12
N VAL A 9 7.61 -8.22 6.31
CA VAL A 9 6.41 -9.02 6.57
C VAL A 9 5.26 -8.42 5.78
N MET A 10 4.67 -9.21 4.90
CA MET A 10 3.57 -8.76 4.04
C MET A 10 2.25 -8.87 4.78
N LYS A 11 1.56 -7.73 4.91
CA LYS A 11 0.26 -7.62 5.57
C LYS A 11 -0.90 -7.98 4.65
N SER A 12 -0.78 -7.65 3.36
CA SER A 12 -1.81 -7.93 2.36
C SER A 12 -1.18 -8.08 0.99
N ILE A 13 -1.76 -8.97 0.19
CA ILE A 13 -1.37 -9.20 -1.20
C ILE A 13 -2.66 -9.20 -2.03
N GLY A 14 -2.65 -8.51 -3.16
CA GLY A 14 -3.69 -8.53 -4.19
C GLY A 14 -3.09 -8.87 -5.54
N CYS A 15 -3.85 -9.52 -6.40
CA CYS A 15 -3.46 -9.83 -7.77
C CYS A 15 -4.60 -9.47 -8.72
N GLY A 16 -4.27 -8.78 -9.81
CA GLY A 16 -5.20 -8.52 -10.91
C GLY A 16 -5.30 -9.70 -11.87
N SER A 17 -6.31 -9.67 -12.75
CA SER A 17 -6.58 -10.72 -13.74
C SER A 17 -5.43 -10.99 -14.72
N PHE A 18 -4.49 -10.05 -14.86
CA PHE A 18 -3.38 -10.10 -15.80
C PHE A 18 -2.01 -10.08 -15.10
N HIS A 19 -1.89 -10.76 -13.96
CA HIS A 19 -0.62 -10.97 -13.22
C HIS A 19 -0.02 -9.75 -12.52
N SER A 20 -0.75 -8.64 -12.41
CA SER A 20 -0.29 -7.46 -11.69
C SER A 20 -0.53 -7.65 -10.19
N LEU A 21 0.56 -7.81 -9.44
CA LEU A 21 0.57 -8.03 -8.01
C LEU A 21 0.77 -6.70 -7.28
N PHE A 22 0.02 -6.53 -6.19
CA PHE A 22 0.16 -5.44 -5.24
C PHE A 22 0.37 -6.02 -3.85
N ALA A 23 1.33 -5.47 -3.12
CA ALA A 23 1.82 -6.05 -1.89
C ALA A 23 2.03 -4.95 -0.85
N LEU A 24 1.27 -4.98 0.25
CA LEU A 24 1.42 -4.02 1.35
C LEU A 24 2.21 -4.65 2.48
N SER A 25 3.37 -4.08 2.80
CA SER A 25 4.18 -4.46 3.97
C SER A 25 3.52 -4.00 5.27
N ALA A 26 3.79 -4.72 6.36
CA ALA A 26 3.40 -4.34 7.71
C ALA A 26 3.88 -2.93 8.06
N ASN A 27 5.03 -2.50 7.52
CA ASN A 27 5.61 -1.19 7.75
C ASN A 27 5.00 -0.09 6.87
N GLY A 28 3.96 -0.39 6.08
CA GLY A 28 3.27 0.60 5.25
C GLY A 28 3.85 0.80 3.86
N TYR A 29 4.88 0.05 3.47
CA TYR A 29 5.40 0.11 2.10
C TYR A 29 4.51 -0.64 1.11
N LEU A 30 4.14 0.02 0.00
CA LEU A 30 3.39 -0.59 -1.09
C LEU A 30 4.33 -0.99 -2.24
N TYR A 31 4.29 -2.27 -2.59
CA TYR A 31 5.05 -2.84 -3.69
C TYR A 31 4.13 -3.29 -4.82
N THR A 32 4.63 -3.21 -6.06
CA THR A 32 3.93 -3.72 -7.24
C THR A 32 4.87 -4.46 -8.19
N CYS A 33 4.34 -5.44 -8.92
CA CYS A 33 5.02 -6.07 -10.05
C CYS A 33 4.01 -6.71 -11.00
N GLY A 34 4.42 -7.05 -12.21
CA GLY A 34 3.68 -7.81 -13.20
C GLY A 34 3.52 -7.08 -14.55
N LEU A 35 2.43 -7.40 -15.24
CA LEU A 35 2.04 -6.73 -16.48
C LEU A 35 1.69 -5.26 -16.18
N ASN A 36 2.06 -4.37 -17.09
CA ASN A 36 1.86 -2.93 -16.99
C ASN A 36 1.45 -2.26 -18.33
N ASN A 37 1.01 -3.01 -19.33
CA ASN A 37 0.68 -2.46 -20.66
C ASN A 37 -0.34 -1.30 -20.65
N TYR A 38 -1.13 -1.16 -19.59
CA TYR A 38 -2.13 -0.10 -19.40
C TYR A 38 -1.82 0.84 -18.22
N GLY A 39 -0.61 0.78 -17.66
CA GLY A 39 -0.21 1.59 -16.50
C GLY A 39 -0.78 1.08 -15.18
N GLN A 40 -1.21 -0.19 -15.13
CA GLN A 40 -1.84 -0.76 -13.95
C GLN A 40 -0.93 -0.74 -12.71
N LEU A 41 0.39 -0.76 -12.84
CA LEU A 41 1.32 -0.74 -11.70
C LEU A 41 1.40 0.64 -11.03
N GLY A 42 0.88 1.71 -11.65
CA GLY A 42 0.87 3.04 -11.06
C GLY A 42 2.24 3.73 -11.01
N ILE A 43 3.24 3.23 -11.75
CA ILE A 43 4.62 3.73 -11.75
C ILE A 43 4.89 4.86 -12.77
N GLY A 44 3.84 5.46 -13.34
CA GLY A 44 3.95 6.56 -14.30
C GLY A 44 4.42 6.16 -15.71
N ASN A 45 4.55 4.86 -15.99
CA ASN A 45 4.85 4.31 -17.32
C ASN A 45 4.02 3.05 -17.57
N THR A 46 4.22 2.43 -18.74
CA THR A 46 3.55 1.18 -19.16
C THR A 46 4.50 -0.01 -19.30
N GLU A 47 5.69 0.06 -18.70
CA GLU A 47 6.69 -1.00 -18.77
C GLU A 47 6.40 -2.11 -17.75
N ASN A 48 6.45 -3.36 -18.19
CA ASN A 48 6.26 -4.52 -17.34
C ASN A 48 7.41 -4.63 -16.32
N CYS A 49 7.10 -5.10 -15.11
CA CYS A 49 8.10 -5.26 -14.05
C CYS A 49 8.03 -6.66 -13.47
N THR A 50 9.08 -7.46 -13.61
CA THR A 50 9.11 -8.83 -13.05
C THR A 50 9.62 -8.87 -11.61
N GLU A 51 10.19 -7.76 -11.13
CA GLU A 51 10.67 -7.59 -9.75
C GLU A 51 9.70 -6.71 -8.96
N LEU A 52 9.65 -6.91 -7.63
CA LEU A 52 8.85 -6.07 -6.74
C LEU A 52 9.45 -4.67 -6.66
N LEU A 53 8.69 -3.67 -7.10
CA LEU A 53 9.06 -2.27 -7.03
C LEU A 53 8.32 -1.58 -5.90
N LEU A 54 9.03 -0.83 -5.06
CA LEU A 54 8.41 0.08 -4.11
C LEU A 54 7.76 1.22 -4.89
N VAL A 55 6.44 1.36 -4.76
CA VAL A 55 5.67 2.40 -5.44
C VAL A 55 5.38 3.57 -4.50
N GLU A 56 5.08 3.28 -3.23
CA GLU A 56 4.68 4.31 -2.28
C GLU A 56 5.09 3.94 -0.85
N ASP A 57 5.49 4.95 -0.07
CA ASP A 57 5.67 4.85 1.38
C ASP A 57 4.40 5.33 2.09
N LEU A 58 3.58 4.40 2.57
CA LEU A 58 2.35 4.67 3.32
C LEU A 58 2.56 4.46 4.83
N SER A 59 3.80 4.39 5.32
CA SER A 59 4.11 4.22 6.74
C SER A 59 3.41 5.28 7.60
N GLU A 60 3.43 6.55 7.17
CA GLU A 60 2.76 7.66 7.86
C GLU A 60 1.22 7.62 7.77
N LEU A 61 0.67 6.96 6.75
CA LEU A 61 -0.79 6.87 6.57
C LEU A 61 -1.43 5.73 7.37
N GLN A 62 -0.66 4.71 7.77
CA GLN A 62 -1.17 3.67 8.67
C GLN A 62 -1.54 4.23 10.05
N GLU A 63 -0.77 5.18 10.59
CA GLU A 63 -1.05 5.78 11.91
C GLU A 63 -2.34 6.64 11.92
N ARG A 64 -2.74 7.15 10.76
CA ARG A 64 -3.96 7.97 10.63
C ARG A 64 -5.26 7.17 10.64
N ARG A 65 -5.21 5.84 10.66
CA ARG A 65 -6.40 4.97 10.54
C ARG A 65 -7.27 4.89 11.81
N ILE A 66 -6.90 5.53 12.93
CA ILE A 66 -7.73 5.55 14.15
C ILE A 66 -7.85 6.95 14.76
N ARG A 67 -8.23 7.94 13.96
CA ARG A 67 -8.93 9.12 14.49
C ARG A 67 -10.11 9.39 13.60
N GLY A 68 -11.23 8.71 13.88
CA GLY A 68 -12.52 9.09 13.35
C GLY A 68 -12.66 10.60 13.49
N ARG A 69 -12.93 11.29 12.38
CA ARG A 69 -13.25 12.72 12.41
C ARG A 69 -14.41 12.88 13.39
N ARG A 70 -14.14 13.40 14.59
CA ARG A 70 -15.21 13.95 15.43
C ARG A 70 -15.74 15.13 14.65
N ASP A 71 -16.92 14.98 14.07
CA ASP A 71 -17.72 16.11 13.64
C ASP A 71 -18.14 16.88 14.91
N PRO A 72 -17.67 18.12 15.13
CA PRO A 72 -18.03 18.90 16.31
C PRO A 72 -19.50 19.39 16.29
N SER A 73 -20.26 19.13 15.23
CA SER A 73 -21.61 19.68 15.03
C SER A 73 -22.76 18.84 15.57
N LEU A 74 -22.52 17.63 16.09
CA LEU A 74 -23.57 16.85 16.75
C LEU A 74 -23.79 17.38 18.18
N GLY A 75 -24.81 18.24 18.27
CA GLY A 75 -25.21 19.01 19.44
C GLY A 75 -25.41 18.19 20.71
N ARG A 76 -25.27 18.89 21.84
CA ARG A 76 -25.46 18.37 23.19
C ARG A 76 -26.81 17.65 23.31
N PRO A 77 -26.89 16.47 23.96
CA PRO A 77 -28.18 15.88 24.30
C PRO A 77 -28.92 16.82 25.26
N TYR A 78 -30.17 17.14 24.94
CA TYR A 78 -31.11 17.74 25.89
C TYR A 78 -31.27 16.78 27.08
N GLN A 79 -31.27 17.35 28.29
CA GLN A 79 -31.55 16.64 29.55
C GLN A 79 -32.96 16.06 29.55
#